data_AF-A0A3B6ASR0-F1
#
_entry.id   AF-A0A3B6ASR0-F1
#
_cell.length_a   1.000
_cell.length_b   1.000
_cell.length_c   1.000
_cell.angle_alpha   90.00
_cell.angle_beta   90.00
_cell.angle_gamma   90.00
#
_symmetry.space_group_name_H-M   'P 1'
#
loop_
_entity.id
_entity.type
_entity.pdbx_description
1 polymer ?
#
loop_
_entity_poly.entity_id
_entity_poly.type
_entity_poly.pdbx_seq_one_letter_code
_entity_poly.pdbx_strand_id
1 'polypeptide(L)'
;MSSSSPPLSPRGAEEGEEDGGTGSGGGVGGGTVFSYGEAGYWDARYVEEGGAPYDWYQRYAALRPFVRRFVPPASRLLMIGCGSALMSEDMAADGYMEIINIDISSVLIEMMRKKYFNLPQLQYMQMDVRDMSKFSDESFDCAIDKGTLDSLMCGVEAPLSAAQMVLEVDRLLKPGGVFMLITYGDPSARIPHLNQPVCSWKIVLYILPRPGFKGNIRRSVFDPVPLTESGRLPEGFVLEDPDSHYIYVCKKGQELTGIDSPTLSHLKLQDSE
;
A
#
# COMPACT_ATOMS: atom_id res chain seq x y z
N MET A 1 -20.48 13.08 -0.77
CA MET A 1 -20.49 11.62 -0.95
C MET A 1 -20.13 11.37 -2.40
N SER A 2 -18.84 11.20 -2.69
CA SER A 2 -18.33 10.94 -4.04
C SER A 2 -17.98 9.46 -4.13
N SER A 3 -18.57 8.74 -5.07
CA SER A 3 -18.38 7.31 -5.31
C SER A 3 -16.89 7.02 -5.53
N SER A 4 -16.30 6.28 -4.59
CA SER A 4 -14.87 5.96 -4.55
C SER A 4 -14.61 4.66 -5.29
N SER A 5 -14.75 4.67 -6.62
CA SER A 5 -14.27 3.56 -7.45
C SER A 5 -12.95 3.99 -8.10
N PRO A 6 -11.89 3.16 -8.08
CA PRO A 6 -10.70 3.42 -8.87
C PRO A 6 -11.06 3.52 -10.36
N PRO A 7 -10.31 4.28 -11.16
CA PRO A 7 -10.55 4.35 -12.60
C PRO A 7 -10.47 2.95 -13.19
N LEU A 8 -11.50 2.59 -13.97
CA LEU A 8 -11.51 1.36 -14.74
C LEU A 8 -10.29 1.34 -15.68
N SER A 9 -9.67 0.17 -15.82
CA SER A 9 -8.59 -0.03 -16.80
C SER A 9 -9.03 0.44 -18.19
N PRO A 10 -8.12 0.97 -19.03
CA PRO A 10 -8.47 1.61 -20.31
C PRO A 10 -9.25 0.75 -21.32
N ARG A 11 -9.43 -0.56 -21.07
CA ARG A 11 -10.29 -1.44 -21.89
C ARG A 11 -11.77 -1.45 -21.49
N GLY A 12 -12.17 -0.84 -20.37
CA GLY A 12 -13.58 -0.77 -19.95
C GLY A 12 -14.36 0.41 -20.54
N ALA A 13 -13.77 1.18 -21.45
CA ALA A 13 -14.34 2.42 -22.00
C ALA A 13 -14.82 2.30 -23.46
N GLU A 14 -14.65 1.15 -24.10
CA GLU A 14 -15.08 0.89 -25.48
C GLU A 14 -16.13 -0.22 -25.50
N GLU A 15 -17.33 0.05 -24.97
CA GLU A 15 -18.56 -0.65 -25.37
C GLU A 15 -19.75 0.19 -24.88
N GLY A 16 -20.17 1.13 -25.72
CA GLY A 16 -21.26 2.04 -25.42
C GLY A 16 -21.69 2.80 -26.66
N GLU A 17 -22.27 2.10 -27.64
CA GLU A 17 -23.18 2.70 -28.62
C GLU A 17 -24.19 1.63 -29.15
N GLU A 18 -25.46 1.95 -28.88
CA GLU A 18 -26.79 1.48 -29.31
C GLU A 18 -26.97 0.27 -30.27
N ASP A 19 -27.95 -0.60 -29.95
CA ASP A 19 -29.16 -0.73 -30.79
C ASP A 19 -30.37 -1.28 -30.01
N GLY A 20 -31.56 -0.78 -30.34
CA GLY A 20 -32.83 -1.13 -29.74
C GLY A 20 -33.43 -2.42 -30.31
N GLY A 21 -33.90 -3.30 -29.44
CA GLY A 21 -34.62 -4.51 -29.86
C GLY A 21 -35.40 -5.13 -28.71
N THR A 22 -36.73 -5.04 -28.77
CA THR A 22 -37.66 -5.76 -27.89
C THR A 22 -37.54 -7.27 -28.11
N GLY A 23 -37.13 -8.01 -27.07
CA GLY A 23 -37.06 -9.47 -27.11
C GLY A 23 -37.13 -10.08 -25.72
N SER A 24 -38.30 -10.61 -25.37
CA SER A 24 -38.57 -11.39 -24.16
C SER A 24 -37.77 -12.69 -24.17
N GLY A 25 -36.89 -12.89 -23.20
CA GLY A 25 -36.15 -14.13 -23.03
C GLY A 25 -35.54 -14.22 -21.64
N GLY A 26 -36.15 -15.01 -20.76
CA GLY A 26 -35.64 -15.29 -19.42
C GLY A 26 -34.36 -16.11 -19.48
N GLY A 27 -33.27 -15.53 -18.97
CA GLY A 27 -32.00 -16.21 -18.70
C GLY A 27 -31.46 -15.71 -17.37
N VAL A 28 -31.57 -16.53 -16.33
CA VAL A 28 -31.01 -16.26 -15.01
C VAL A 28 -29.51 -16.55 -15.07
N GLY A 29 -28.73 -15.57 -15.50
CA GLY A 29 -27.27 -15.57 -15.40
C GLY A 29 -26.85 -14.82 -14.13
N GLY A 30 -26.82 -15.52 -13.00
CA GLY A 30 -26.32 -14.95 -11.74
C GLY A 30 -24.81 -14.78 -11.78
N GLY A 31 -24.33 -13.72 -12.44
CA GLY A 31 -22.95 -13.29 -12.34
C GLY A 31 -22.69 -12.74 -10.93
N THR A 32 -21.90 -13.45 -10.12
CA THR A 32 -21.42 -12.93 -8.84
C THR A 32 -20.54 -11.71 -9.11
N VAL A 33 -21.05 -10.52 -8.78
CA VAL A 33 -20.28 -9.28 -8.83
C VAL A 33 -19.33 -9.26 -7.63
N PHE A 34 -18.06 -9.60 -7.86
CA PHE A 34 -17.03 -9.54 -6.83
C PHE A 34 -16.54 -8.09 -6.63
N SER A 35 -16.30 -7.70 -5.37
CA SER A 35 -15.73 -6.38 -5.05
C SER A 35 -14.20 -6.39 -5.13
N TYR A 36 -13.57 -5.22 -5.27
CA TYR A 36 -12.10 -5.08 -5.24
C TYR A 36 -11.45 -5.57 -3.94
N GLY A 37 -12.21 -5.78 -2.86
CA GLY A 37 -11.70 -6.36 -1.61
C GLY A 37 -11.64 -7.90 -1.60
N GLU A 38 -12.16 -8.57 -2.63
CA GLU A 38 -12.33 -10.03 -2.66
C GLU A 38 -11.34 -10.71 -3.61
N ALA A 39 -10.81 -11.87 -3.20
CA ALA A 39 -9.85 -12.64 -3.99
C ALA A 39 -10.38 -13.02 -5.38
N GLY A 40 -11.67 -13.36 -5.48
CA GLY A 40 -12.29 -13.80 -6.73
C GLY A 40 -12.28 -12.74 -7.83
N TYR A 41 -12.37 -11.45 -7.47
CA TYR A 41 -12.23 -10.35 -8.43
C TYR A 41 -10.83 -10.35 -9.05
N TRP A 42 -9.81 -10.41 -8.20
CA TRP A 42 -8.41 -10.34 -8.61
C TRP A 42 -7.97 -11.60 -9.36
N ASP A 43 -8.35 -12.79 -8.90
CA ASP A 43 -8.09 -14.05 -9.60
C ASP A 43 -8.64 -14.00 -11.04
N ALA A 44 -9.88 -13.54 -11.24
CA ALA A 44 -10.47 -13.41 -12.57
C ALA A 44 -9.69 -12.44 -13.47
N ARG A 45 -9.33 -11.26 -12.93
CA ARG A 45 -8.52 -10.26 -13.65
C ARG A 45 -7.16 -10.81 -14.06
N TYR A 46 -6.45 -11.50 -13.15
CA TYR A 46 -5.11 -12.02 -13.46
C TYR A 46 -5.14 -13.19 -14.44
N VAL A 47 -6.20 -14.00 -14.46
CA VAL A 47 -6.42 -14.99 -15.52
C VAL A 47 -6.60 -14.30 -16.87
N GLU A 48 -7.44 -13.27 -16.94
CA GLU A 48 -7.71 -12.54 -18.18
C GLU A 48 -6.46 -11.85 -18.73
N GLU A 49 -5.69 -11.19 -17.86
CA GLU A 49 -4.49 -10.45 -18.25
C GLU A 49 -3.24 -11.34 -18.41
N GLY A 50 -3.33 -12.62 -18.03
CA GLY A 50 -2.20 -13.57 -18.12
C GLY A 50 -0.98 -13.15 -17.29
N GLY A 51 -1.18 -12.38 -16.21
CA GLY A 51 -0.10 -11.83 -15.40
C GLY A 51 0.72 -10.73 -16.09
N ALA A 52 0.17 -10.08 -17.12
CA ALA A 52 0.78 -8.91 -17.73
C ALA A 52 1.02 -7.82 -16.67
N PRO A 53 2.17 -7.11 -16.71
CA PRO A 53 2.46 -6.11 -15.71
C PRO A 53 1.49 -4.92 -15.77
N TYR A 54 0.95 -4.55 -14.61
CA TYR A 54 0.10 -3.38 -14.46
C TYR A 54 0.47 -2.60 -13.20
N ASP A 55 0.80 -1.32 -13.38
CA ASP A 55 1.17 -0.43 -12.29
C ASP A 55 0.04 0.56 -11.97
N TRP A 56 -0.56 0.37 -10.80
CA TRP A 56 -1.38 1.42 -10.18
C TRP A 56 -0.49 2.56 -9.67
N TYR A 57 -0.99 3.78 -9.85
CA TYR A 57 -0.41 5.05 -9.43
C TYR A 57 0.94 5.40 -10.08
N GLN A 58 2.02 5.35 -9.31
CA GLN A 58 3.37 5.71 -9.76
C GLN A 58 4.17 4.45 -10.08
N ARG A 59 5.00 4.53 -11.11
CA ARG A 59 6.03 3.51 -11.38
C ARG A 59 7.21 3.70 -10.45
N TYR A 60 8.01 2.64 -10.27
CA TYR A 60 9.16 2.67 -9.38
C TYR A 60 10.12 3.83 -9.68
N ALA A 61 10.36 4.17 -10.95
CA ALA A 61 11.24 5.29 -11.31
C ALA A 61 10.88 6.62 -10.61
N ALA A 62 9.59 6.93 -10.45
CA ALA A 62 9.14 8.14 -9.75
C ALA A 62 9.17 7.98 -8.23
N LEU A 63 8.97 6.77 -7.72
CA LEU A 63 8.98 6.45 -6.29
C LEU A 63 10.39 6.25 -5.73
N ARG A 64 11.35 5.89 -6.58
CA ARG A 64 12.71 5.47 -6.20
C ARG A 64 13.40 6.46 -5.25
N PRO A 65 13.34 7.79 -5.44
CA PRO A 65 13.97 8.72 -4.49
C PRO A 65 13.37 8.64 -3.08
N PHE A 66 12.07 8.39 -2.96
CA PHE A 66 11.39 8.21 -1.66
C PHE A 66 11.71 6.85 -1.07
N VAL A 67 11.63 5.79 -1.88
CA VAL A 67 11.95 4.43 -1.46
C VAL A 67 13.40 4.35 -0.97
N ARG A 68 14.37 4.89 -1.72
CA ARG A 68 15.78 4.93 -1.28
C ARG A 68 16.02 5.75 -0.02
N ARG A 69 15.20 6.78 0.22
CA ARG A 69 15.32 7.65 1.40
C ARG A 69 14.79 6.99 2.68
N PHE A 70 13.72 6.19 2.57
CA PHE A 70 12.97 5.70 3.73
C PHE A 70 13.00 4.18 3.91
N VAL A 71 13.36 3.44 2.87
CA VAL A 71 13.45 1.97 2.86
C VAL A 71 14.87 1.62 2.43
N PRO A 72 15.81 1.43 3.36
CA PRO A 72 17.18 1.03 3.04
C PRO A 72 17.22 -0.28 2.22
N PRO A 73 18.15 -0.45 1.26
CA PRO A 73 18.24 -1.69 0.47
C PRO A 73 18.51 -2.97 1.29
N ALA A 74 19.08 -2.82 2.49
CA ALA A 74 19.33 -3.91 3.42
C ALA A 74 18.11 -4.28 4.28
N SER A 75 17.00 -3.55 4.17
CA SER A 75 15.77 -3.84 4.91
C SER A 75 15.15 -5.16 4.47
N ARG A 76 14.68 -5.94 5.45
CA ARG A 76 13.69 -6.98 5.19
C ARG A 76 12.34 -6.31 4.94
N LEU A 77 11.87 -6.40 3.69
CA LEU A 77 10.75 -5.63 3.17
C LEU A 77 9.52 -6.52 2.94
N LEU A 78 8.37 -6.08 3.45
CA LEU A 78 7.05 -6.60 3.07
C LEU A 78 6.43 -5.73 1.97
N MET A 79 6.15 -6.31 0.80
CA MET A 79 5.37 -5.69 -0.27
C MET A 79 3.93 -6.19 -0.18
N ILE A 80 3.01 -5.31 0.21
CA ILE A 80 1.60 -5.60 0.49
C ILE A 80 0.78 -5.47 -0.80
N GLY A 81 -0.01 -6.50 -1.11
CA GLY A 81 -0.80 -6.59 -2.35
C GLY A 81 0.04 -6.29 -3.58
N CYS A 82 1.07 -7.13 -3.81
CA CYS A 82 2.10 -6.85 -4.79
C CYS A 82 1.55 -6.70 -6.22
N GLY A 83 0.41 -7.35 -6.51
CA GLY A 83 -0.15 -7.37 -7.85
C GLY A 83 0.82 -7.91 -8.90
N SER A 84 0.60 -7.51 -10.16
CA SER A 84 1.52 -7.76 -11.27
C SER A 84 2.47 -6.59 -11.54
N ALA A 85 2.52 -5.57 -10.67
CA ALA A 85 3.38 -4.40 -10.82
C ALA A 85 4.86 -4.79 -10.81
N LEU A 86 5.71 -4.09 -11.56
CA LEU A 86 7.15 -4.37 -11.64
C LEU A 86 7.97 -3.78 -10.47
N MET A 87 7.29 -3.21 -9.46
CA MET A 87 7.95 -2.44 -8.42
C MET A 87 8.98 -3.25 -7.65
N SER A 88 8.67 -4.49 -7.29
CA SER A 88 9.58 -5.34 -6.51
C SER A 88 10.78 -5.80 -7.34
N GLU A 89 10.59 -6.05 -8.62
CA GLU A 89 11.62 -6.43 -9.58
C GLU A 89 12.59 -5.28 -9.83
N ASP A 90 12.05 -4.07 -10.04
CA ASP A 90 12.86 -2.86 -10.19
C ASP A 90 13.64 -2.55 -8.89
N MET A 91 13.03 -2.81 -7.73
CA MET A 91 13.72 -2.71 -6.44
C MET A 91 14.83 -3.76 -6.30
N ALA A 92 14.59 -5.01 -6.65
CA ALA A 92 15.62 -6.04 -6.63
C ALA A 92 16.81 -5.65 -7.54
N ALA A 93 16.53 -5.11 -8.73
CA ALA A 93 17.54 -4.55 -9.62
C ALA A 93 18.28 -3.34 -9.04
N ASP A 94 17.64 -2.57 -8.15
CA ASP A 94 18.23 -1.43 -7.41
C ASP A 94 18.94 -1.84 -6.10
N GLY A 95 19.15 -3.14 -5.88
CA GLY A 95 19.97 -3.69 -4.80
C GLY A 95 19.22 -4.07 -3.53
N TYR A 96 17.89 -4.16 -3.58
CA TYR A 96 17.09 -4.70 -2.47
C TYR A 96 17.18 -6.22 -2.47
N MET A 97 17.52 -6.80 -1.31
CA MET A 97 17.94 -8.21 -1.26
C MET A 97 16.88 -9.16 -0.70
N GLU A 98 15.88 -8.65 0.02
CA GLU A 98 14.88 -9.46 0.69
C GLU A 98 13.51 -8.78 0.64
N ILE A 99 12.75 -9.09 -0.42
CA ILE A 99 11.40 -8.57 -0.66
C ILE A 99 10.40 -9.73 -0.59
N ILE A 100 9.55 -9.70 0.43
CA ILE A 100 8.45 -10.64 0.61
C ILE A 100 7.19 -10.00 0.02
N ASN A 101 6.75 -10.51 -1.10
CA ASN A 101 5.56 -10.08 -1.82
C ASN A 101 4.38 -10.91 -1.38
N ILE A 102 3.33 -10.24 -0.93
CA ILE A 102 2.07 -10.91 -0.59
C ILE A 102 0.93 -10.39 -1.46
N ASP A 103 0.00 -11.27 -1.78
CA ASP A 103 -1.25 -10.94 -2.45
C ASP A 103 -2.32 -11.97 -2.06
N ILE A 104 -3.58 -11.54 -2.06
CA ILE A 104 -4.71 -12.41 -1.75
C ILE A 104 -4.98 -13.42 -2.88
N SER A 105 -4.62 -13.05 -4.12
CA SER A 105 -4.81 -13.86 -5.32
C SER A 105 -3.85 -15.05 -5.38
N SER A 106 -4.40 -16.26 -5.33
CA SER A 106 -3.62 -17.49 -5.51
C SER A 106 -3.06 -17.60 -6.93
N VAL A 107 -3.84 -17.17 -7.92
CA VAL A 107 -3.50 -17.21 -9.35
C VAL A 107 -2.27 -16.35 -9.62
N LEU A 108 -2.28 -15.11 -9.15
CA LEU A 108 -1.15 -14.19 -9.31
C LEU A 108 0.12 -14.75 -8.65
N ILE A 109 0.01 -15.22 -7.41
CA ILE A 109 1.16 -15.72 -6.67
C ILE A 109 1.79 -16.92 -7.38
N GLU A 110 0.99 -17.82 -7.95
CA GLU A 110 1.52 -18.93 -8.75
C GLU A 110 2.24 -18.43 -10.02
N MET A 111 1.67 -17.46 -10.73
CA MET A 111 2.29 -16.84 -11.91
C MET A 111 3.64 -16.20 -11.56
N MET A 112 3.70 -15.41 -10.48
CA MET A 112 4.90 -14.68 -10.10
C MET A 112 6.00 -15.61 -9.57
N ARG A 113 5.63 -16.66 -8.80
CA ARG A 113 6.58 -17.71 -8.40
C ARG A 113 7.22 -18.40 -9.60
N LYS A 114 6.42 -18.74 -10.63
CA LYS A 114 6.94 -19.35 -11.86
C LYS A 114 7.82 -18.38 -12.65
N LYS A 115 7.42 -17.11 -12.74
CA LYS A 115 8.14 -16.09 -13.52
C LYS A 115 9.50 -15.74 -12.91
N TYR A 116 9.57 -15.64 -11.59
CA TYR A 116 10.73 -15.15 -10.85
C TYR A 116 11.42 -16.21 -9.98
N PHE A 117 11.24 -17.50 -10.30
CA PHE A 117 11.83 -18.60 -9.52
C PHE A 117 13.36 -18.54 -9.37
N ASN A 118 14.06 -17.87 -10.30
CA ASN A 118 15.51 -17.69 -10.29
C ASN A 118 15.98 -16.40 -9.61
N LEU A 119 15.07 -15.58 -9.06
CA LEU A 119 15.40 -14.35 -8.35
C LEU A 119 15.15 -14.55 -6.85
N PRO A 120 16.13 -15.06 -6.09
CA PRO A 120 15.95 -15.38 -4.68
C PRO A 120 15.66 -14.16 -3.79
N GLN A 121 15.93 -12.95 -4.30
CA GLN A 121 15.56 -11.69 -3.63
C GLN A 121 14.05 -11.50 -3.52
N LEU A 122 13.28 -12.15 -4.40
CA LEU A 122 11.84 -12.02 -4.51
C LEU A 122 11.16 -13.29 -4.01
N GLN A 123 10.47 -13.17 -2.89
CA GLN A 123 9.62 -14.22 -2.34
C GLN A 123 8.16 -13.85 -2.59
N TYR A 124 7.33 -14.79 -3.00
CA TYR A 124 5.89 -14.55 -3.25
C TYR A 124 5.07 -15.51 -2.39
N MET A 125 4.08 -14.98 -1.67
CA MET A 125 3.23 -15.74 -0.76
C MET A 125 1.77 -15.31 -0.87
N GLN A 126 0.86 -16.29 -1.00
CA GLN A 126 -0.57 -16.00 -0.90
C GLN A 126 -0.90 -15.68 0.56
N MET A 127 -1.50 -14.52 0.78
CA MET A 127 -1.86 -14.03 2.10
C MET A 127 -2.95 -12.95 2.01
N ASP A 128 -3.87 -12.98 2.96
CA ASP A 128 -4.81 -11.88 3.18
C ASP A 128 -4.14 -10.85 4.09
N VAL A 129 -4.12 -9.59 3.68
CA VAL A 129 -3.45 -8.51 4.43
C VAL A 129 -4.15 -8.19 5.76
N ARG A 130 -5.39 -8.67 5.94
CA ARG A 130 -6.16 -8.58 7.19
C ARG A 130 -5.73 -9.64 8.22
N ASP A 131 -5.03 -10.68 7.79
CA ASP A 131 -4.46 -11.74 8.63
C ASP A 131 -3.10 -12.20 8.08
N MET A 132 -2.04 -11.60 8.61
CA MET A 132 -0.65 -11.91 8.32
C MET A 132 0.00 -12.68 9.48
N SER A 133 -0.78 -13.48 10.22
CA SER A 133 -0.34 -14.28 11.37
C SER A 133 0.77 -15.31 11.08
N LYS A 134 1.02 -15.62 9.81
CA LYS A 134 2.17 -16.46 9.41
C LYS A 134 3.53 -15.79 9.67
N PHE A 135 3.55 -14.49 9.87
CA PHE A 135 4.75 -13.74 10.24
C PHE A 135 4.72 -13.39 11.73
N SER A 136 5.88 -13.53 12.37
CA SER A 136 6.08 -13.09 13.74
C SER A 136 6.02 -11.58 13.86
N ASP A 137 5.65 -11.10 15.04
CA ASP A 137 5.71 -9.69 15.40
C ASP A 137 7.13 -9.15 15.17
N GLU A 138 7.23 -7.87 14.81
CA GLU A 138 8.51 -7.16 14.65
C GLU A 138 9.52 -7.86 13.71
N SER A 139 9.01 -8.54 12.68
CA SER A 139 9.83 -9.31 11.74
C SER A 139 10.25 -8.56 10.48
N PHE A 140 9.74 -7.33 10.27
CA PHE A 140 10.06 -6.51 9.10
C PHE A 140 10.63 -5.15 9.48
N ASP A 141 11.61 -4.68 8.70
CA ASP A 141 12.16 -3.34 8.84
C ASP A 141 11.26 -2.30 8.14
N CYS A 142 10.66 -2.72 7.01
CA CYS A 142 9.81 -1.85 6.21
C CYS A 142 8.64 -2.63 5.60
N ALA A 143 7.54 -1.92 5.37
CA ALA A 143 6.39 -2.37 4.60
C ALA A 143 6.02 -1.31 3.56
N ILE A 144 5.65 -1.74 2.35
CA ILE A 144 5.17 -0.87 1.28
C ILE A 144 3.79 -1.36 0.85
N ASP A 145 2.82 -0.45 0.80
CA ASP A 145 1.53 -0.64 0.13
C ASP A 145 1.42 0.32 -1.06
N LYS A 146 0.99 -0.20 -2.22
CA LYS A 146 0.68 0.61 -3.41
C LYS A 146 -0.69 0.21 -3.98
N GLY A 147 -1.75 0.71 -3.35
CA GLY A 147 -3.14 0.55 -3.80
C GLY A 147 -3.92 -0.61 -3.20
N THR A 148 -3.34 -1.36 -2.26
CA THR A 148 -4.07 -2.44 -1.59
C THR A 148 -5.06 -1.87 -0.60
N LEU A 149 -4.66 -0.87 0.20
CA LEU A 149 -5.58 -0.20 1.11
C LEU A 149 -6.73 0.47 0.32
N ASP A 150 -6.43 1.03 -0.85
CA ASP A 150 -7.45 1.56 -1.76
C ASP A 150 -8.46 0.49 -2.19
N SER A 151 -7.99 -0.72 -2.53
CA SER A 151 -8.83 -1.85 -2.91
C SER A 151 -9.72 -2.33 -1.76
N LEU A 152 -9.18 -2.42 -0.54
CA LEU A 152 -9.96 -2.74 0.66
C LEU A 152 -11.05 -1.70 0.94
N MET A 153 -10.76 -0.43 0.67
CA MET A 153 -11.70 0.66 0.89
C MET A 153 -12.89 0.67 -0.10
N CYS A 154 -12.83 -0.12 -1.17
CA CYS A 154 -13.94 -0.37 -2.09
C CYS A 154 -14.78 -1.60 -1.70
N GLY A 155 -14.35 -2.36 -0.68
CA GLY A 155 -15.01 -3.59 -0.24
C GLY A 155 -16.15 -3.36 0.76
N VAL A 156 -16.83 -4.45 1.10
CA VAL A 156 -17.79 -4.49 2.22
C VAL A 156 -17.00 -4.36 3.53
N GLU A 157 -17.52 -3.61 4.50
CA GLU A 157 -16.83 -3.33 5.78
C GLU A 157 -15.44 -2.66 5.61
N ALA A 158 -15.28 -1.84 4.58
CA ALA A 158 -14.05 -1.09 4.27
C ALA A 158 -13.29 -0.52 5.50
N PRO A 159 -13.95 0.17 6.47
CA PRO A 159 -13.24 0.69 7.66
C PRO A 159 -12.62 -0.40 8.54
N LEU A 160 -13.29 -1.54 8.70
CA LEU A 160 -12.81 -2.67 9.49
C LEU A 160 -11.62 -3.35 8.79
N SER A 161 -11.76 -3.63 7.48
CA SER A 161 -10.69 -4.23 6.68
C SER A 161 -9.44 -3.35 6.65
N ALA A 162 -9.61 -2.04 6.50
CA ALA A 162 -8.52 -1.07 6.57
C ALA A 162 -7.84 -1.07 7.95
N ALA A 163 -8.62 -1.09 9.04
CA ALA A 163 -8.08 -1.15 10.39
C ALA A 163 -7.29 -2.45 10.62
N GLN A 164 -7.83 -3.60 10.21
CA GLN A 164 -7.14 -4.90 10.33
C GLN A 164 -5.79 -4.90 9.60
N MET A 165 -5.76 -4.41 8.35
CA MET A 165 -4.51 -4.28 7.61
C MET A 165 -3.50 -3.38 8.33
N VAL A 166 -3.91 -2.19 8.79
CA VAL A 166 -3.01 -1.26 9.47
C VAL A 166 -2.48 -1.84 10.79
N LEU A 167 -3.31 -2.55 11.54
CA LEU A 167 -2.91 -3.23 12.78
C LEU A 167 -1.90 -4.35 12.54
N GLU A 168 -2.10 -5.16 11.48
CA GLU A 168 -1.12 -6.18 11.10
C GLU A 168 0.21 -5.55 10.66
N VAL A 169 0.16 -4.45 9.90
CA VAL A 169 1.38 -3.71 9.52
C VAL A 169 2.11 -3.17 10.75
N ASP A 170 1.40 -2.58 11.71
CA ASP A 170 2.00 -2.14 12.97
C ASP A 170 2.65 -3.32 13.72
N ARG A 171 1.92 -4.42 13.93
CA ARG A 171 2.43 -5.62 14.62
C ARG A 171 3.71 -6.16 13.99
N LEU A 172 3.76 -6.21 12.66
CA LEU A 172 4.88 -6.79 11.91
C LEU A 172 6.12 -5.90 11.84
N LEU A 173 5.96 -4.58 11.94
CA LEU A 173 7.07 -3.65 11.90
C LEU A 173 7.84 -3.61 13.22
N LYS A 174 9.17 -3.70 13.11
CA LYS A 174 10.09 -3.44 14.22
C LYS A 174 9.89 -2.02 14.79
N PRO A 175 10.25 -1.77 16.05
CA PRO A 175 10.37 -0.42 16.58
C PRO A 175 11.26 0.45 15.69
N GLY A 176 10.77 1.62 15.27
CA GLY A 176 11.46 2.48 14.31
C GLY A 176 11.34 2.08 12.84
N GLY A 177 10.65 0.98 12.51
CA GLY A 177 10.35 0.52 11.17
C GLY A 177 9.44 1.48 10.39
N VAL A 178 9.37 1.30 9.07
CA VAL A 178 8.67 2.24 8.17
C VAL A 178 7.56 1.53 7.41
N PHE A 179 6.34 2.08 7.49
CA PHE A 179 5.28 1.80 6.54
C PHE A 179 5.18 2.93 5.52
N MET A 180 5.32 2.60 4.23
CA MET A 180 5.13 3.54 3.12
C MET A 180 3.85 3.19 2.37
N LEU A 181 2.86 4.07 2.43
CA LEU A 181 1.58 3.94 1.74
C LEU A 181 1.55 4.87 0.52
N ILE A 182 1.45 4.29 -0.67
CA ILE A 182 1.24 5.00 -1.94
C ILE A 182 -0.22 4.81 -2.38
N THR A 183 -0.96 5.90 -2.50
CA THR A 183 -2.42 5.89 -2.65
C THR A 183 -2.91 7.13 -3.40
N TYR A 184 -4.14 7.10 -3.94
CA TYR A 184 -4.81 8.32 -4.39
C TYR A 184 -5.61 9.02 -3.27
N GLY A 185 -5.76 8.37 -2.10
CA GLY A 185 -6.52 8.91 -0.98
C GLY A 185 -5.82 10.09 -0.31
N ASP A 186 -6.50 11.23 -0.27
CA ASP A 186 -5.99 12.43 0.41
C ASP A 186 -6.01 12.27 1.94
N PRO A 187 -5.34 13.15 2.72
CA PRO A 187 -5.18 12.97 4.16
C PRO A 187 -6.50 12.84 4.91
N SER A 188 -7.54 13.52 4.42
CA SER A 188 -8.93 13.40 4.84
C SER A 188 -9.42 11.95 4.96
N ALA A 189 -9.03 11.13 4.00
CA ALA A 189 -9.52 9.78 3.80
C ALA A 189 -8.53 8.70 4.26
N ARG A 190 -7.26 9.05 4.53
CA ARG A 190 -6.23 8.06 4.91
C ARG A 190 -5.76 8.20 6.35
N ILE A 191 -5.61 9.43 6.86
CA ILE A 191 -5.13 9.63 8.24
C ILE A 191 -6.05 8.98 9.30
N PRO A 192 -7.40 9.00 9.18
CA PRO A 192 -8.26 8.29 10.14
C PRO A 192 -7.99 6.78 10.22
N HIS A 193 -7.51 6.15 9.14
CA HIS A 193 -7.15 4.74 9.14
C HIS A 193 -5.74 4.51 9.65
N LEU A 194 -4.80 5.41 9.35
CA LEU A 194 -3.41 5.30 9.81
C LEU A 194 -3.29 5.56 11.32
N ASN A 195 -4.02 6.53 11.86
CA ASN A 195 -4.01 6.90 13.29
C ASN A 195 -4.95 6.02 14.13
N GLN A 196 -4.80 4.69 14.06
CA GLN A 196 -5.47 3.80 15.02
C GLN A 196 -4.92 4.03 16.43
N PRO A 197 -5.73 3.92 17.50
CA PRO A 197 -5.30 4.23 18.87
C PRO A 197 -4.05 3.48 19.37
N VAL A 198 -3.80 2.29 18.85
CA VAL A 198 -2.65 1.46 19.24
C VAL A 198 -1.41 1.68 18.37
N CYS A 199 -1.56 2.39 17.24
CA CYS A 199 -0.45 2.60 16.32
C CYS A 199 0.19 3.96 16.56
N SER A 200 1.46 3.96 16.95
CA SER A 200 2.22 5.17 17.24
C SER A 200 3.11 5.53 16.06
N TRP A 201 2.56 6.30 15.11
CA TRP A 201 3.28 6.72 13.91
C TRP A 201 3.76 8.16 14.00
N LYS A 202 4.95 8.43 13.49
CA LYS A 202 5.29 9.73 12.91
C LYS A 202 5.03 9.69 11.41
N ILE A 203 4.05 10.46 10.95
CA ILE A 203 3.64 10.50 9.54
C ILE A 203 4.27 11.70 8.83
N VAL A 204 4.91 11.45 7.69
CA VAL A 204 5.38 12.47 6.75
C VAL A 204 4.64 12.29 5.43
N LEU A 205 4.03 13.35 4.92
CA LEU A 205 3.29 13.32 3.66
C LEU A 205 4.13 13.88 2.51
N TYR A 206 4.07 13.20 1.37
CA TYR A 206 4.48 13.72 0.07
C TYR A 206 3.32 13.64 -0.92
N ILE A 207 3.27 14.58 -1.85
CA ILE A 207 2.25 14.64 -2.91
C ILE A 207 2.99 14.65 -4.25
N LEU A 208 2.57 13.80 -5.17
CA LEU A 208 3.14 13.69 -6.51
C LEU A 208 2.02 13.91 -7.53
N PRO A 209 2.28 14.66 -8.62
CA PRO A 209 1.37 14.67 -9.75
C PRO A 209 1.27 13.26 -10.35
N ARG A 210 0.15 12.93 -10.99
CA ARG A 210 0.03 11.65 -11.68
C ARG A 210 0.99 11.55 -12.86
N PRO A 211 1.34 10.32 -13.28
CA PRO A 211 2.05 10.11 -14.53
C PRO A 211 1.34 10.80 -15.70
N GLY A 212 2.10 11.56 -16.49
CA GLY A 212 1.58 12.25 -17.68
C GLY A 212 0.92 13.61 -17.41
N PHE A 213 0.87 14.09 -16.16
CA PHE A 213 0.40 15.45 -15.85
C PHE A 213 1.26 16.51 -16.57
N LYS A 214 0.59 17.46 -17.24
CA LYS A 214 1.24 18.52 -18.06
C LYS A 214 1.15 19.92 -17.46
N GLY A 215 0.56 20.06 -16.27
CA GLY A 215 0.44 21.35 -15.60
C GLY A 215 1.76 21.82 -14.99
N ASN A 216 1.77 23.06 -14.51
CA ASN A 216 2.95 23.65 -13.87
C ASN A 216 3.12 23.11 -12.45
N ILE A 217 4.24 22.45 -12.19
CA ILE A 217 4.66 22.01 -10.87
C ILE A 217 5.58 23.09 -10.30
N ARG A 218 5.18 23.74 -9.21
CA ARG A 218 5.93 24.81 -8.55
C ARG A 218 6.64 24.31 -7.29
N ARG A 219 5.98 23.42 -6.54
CA ARG A 219 6.57 22.78 -5.35
C ARG A 219 7.48 21.62 -5.76
N SER A 220 8.63 21.49 -5.11
CA SER A 220 9.43 20.27 -5.21
C SER A 220 8.64 19.09 -4.65
N VAL A 221 8.46 18.04 -5.45
CA VAL A 221 7.77 16.80 -4.99
C VAL A 221 8.50 16.11 -3.84
N PHE A 222 9.78 16.42 -3.63
CA PHE A 222 10.62 15.89 -2.56
C PHE A 222 10.50 16.66 -1.23
N ASP A 223 9.78 17.78 -1.22
CA ASP A 223 9.51 18.53 0.00
C ASP A 223 8.26 17.96 0.68
N PRO A 224 8.34 17.64 1.99
CA PRO A 224 7.20 17.13 2.72
C PRO A 224 6.09 18.19 2.79
N VAL A 225 4.85 17.74 2.69
CA VAL A 225 3.66 18.58 2.84
C VAL A 225 3.24 18.57 4.31
N PRO A 226 3.11 19.73 4.96
CA PRO A 226 2.67 19.80 6.35
C PRO A 226 1.24 19.28 6.49
N LEU A 227 0.96 18.64 7.62
CA LEU A 227 -0.39 18.26 8.06
C LEU A 227 -0.77 19.09 9.29
N THR A 228 -2.06 19.40 9.43
CA THR A 228 -2.61 19.94 10.67
C THR A 228 -2.53 18.91 11.80
N GLU A 229 -2.76 19.33 13.04
CA GLU A 229 -2.87 18.41 14.19
C GLU A 229 -3.97 17.35 14.00
N SER A 230 -5.04 17.70 13.27
CA SER A 230 -6.13 16.80 12.90
C SER A 230 -5.84 15.94 11.67
N GLY A 231 -4.62 15.98 11.11
CA GLY A 231 -4.24 15.15 9.97
C GLY A 231 -4.82 15.61 8.63
N ARG A 232 -5.10 16.90 8.47
CA ARG A 232 -5.63 17.50 7.24
C ARG A 232 -4.56 18.28 6.50
N LEU A 233 -4.78 18.53 5.21
CA LEU A 233 -4.01 19.58 4.52
C LEU A 233 -4.33 20.94 5.16
N PRO A 234 -3.35 21.86 5.26
CA PRO A 234 -3.57 23.20 5.79
C PRO A 234 -4.63 23.96 5.00
N GLU A 235 -5.33 24.88 5.67
CA GLU A 235 -6.25 25.78 5.01
C GLU A 235 -5.52 26.58 3.90
N GLY A 236 -6.15 26.69 2.73
CA GLY A 236 -5.54 27.36 1.57
C GLY A 236 -4.48 26.54 0.82
N PHE A 237 -4.20 25.29 1.23
CA PHE A 237 -3.35 24.41 0.43
C PHE A 237 -4.05 24.05 -0.89
N VAL A 238 -3.40 24.34 -2.02
CA VAL A 238 -3.92 24.07 -3.36
C VAL A 238 -3.08 22.97 -4.02
N LEU A 239 -3.75 21.90 -4.46
CA LEU A 239 -3.13 20.84 -5.25
C LEU A 239 -2.79 21.35 -6.66
N GLU A 240 -1.58 21.07 -7.12
CA GLU A 240 -1.15 21.40 -8.48
C GLU A 240 -1.81 20.45 -9.51
N ASP A 241 -1.90 19.16 -9.19
CA ASP A 241 -2.73 18.17 -9.89
C ASP A 241 -3.88 17.74 -8.95
N PRO A 242 -5.16 18.04 -9.26
CA PRO A 242 -6.30 17.66 -8.43
C PRO A 242 -6.41 16.16 -8.14
N ASP A 243 -5.86 15.33 -9.03
CA ASP A 243 -5.89 13.87 -8.92
C ASP A 243 -4.52 13.33 -8.46
N SER A 244 -3.73 14.13 -7.75
CA SER A 244 -2.40 13.76 -7.26
C SER A 244 -2.38 12.40 -6.54
N HIS A 245 -1.24 11.73 -6.60
CA HIS A 245 -0.94 10.59 -5.74
C HIS A 245 -0.25 11.05 -4.46
N TYR A 246 -0.54 10.36 -3.36
CA TYR A 246 -0.03 10.65 -2.03
C TYR A 246 0.93 9.54 -1.59
N ILE A 247 2.01 9.92 -0.92
CA ILE A 247 2.91 8.99 -0.25
C ILE A 247 2.91 9.36 1.24
N TYR A 248 2.36 8.48 2.06
CA TYR A 248 2.44 8.59 3.52
C TYR A 248 3.61 7.73 3.98
N VAL A 249 4.60 8.35 4.63
CA VAL A 249 5.70 7.65 5.28
C VAL A 249 5.42 7.64 6.78
N CYS A 250 4.96 6.50 7.29
CA CYS A 250 4.64 6.28 8.68
C CYS A 250 5.82 5.58 9.36
N LYS A 251 6.55 6.29 10.21
CA LYS A 251 7.62 5.71 11.02
C LYS A 251 7.08 5.25 12.36
N LYS A 252 7.18 3.96 12.67
CA LYS A 252 6.74 3.38 13.95
C LYS A 252 7.57 3.96 15.10
N GLY A 253 6.92 4.24 16.22
CA GLY A 253 7.58 4.67 17.45
C GLY A 253 8.69 3.69 17.86
N GLN A 254 9.73 4.23 18.50
CA GLN A 254 10.71 3.41 19.21
C GLN A 254 10.19 3.23 20.63
N GLU A 255 9.31 2.25 20.85
CA GLU A 255 9.11 1.79 22.21
C GLU A 255 10.41 1.06 22.61
N LEU A 256 11.14 1.61 23.58
CA LEU A 256 12.22 0.89 24.24
C LEU A 256 11.58 -0.30 24.93
N THR A 257 11.61 -1.46 24.29
CA THR A 257 11.29 -2.72 24.97
C THR A 257 12.21 -2.80 26.18
N GLY A 258 11.61 -2.84 27.37
CA GLY A 258 12.28 -2.52 28.62
C GLY A 258 13.40 -3.49 28.97
N ILE A 259 14.63 -3.16 28.59
CA ILE A 259 15.88 -3.52 29.28
C ILE A 259 16.87 -2.33 29.26
N ASP A 260 16.79 -1.44 28.27
CA ASP A 260 17.72 -0.29 28.12
C ASP A 260 17.06 1.09 28.35
N SER A 261 16.15 1.19 29.33
CA SER A 261 15.71 2.51 29.80
C SER A 261 16.85 3.17 30.60
N PRO A 262 17.36 4.36 30.21
CA PRO A 262 18.41 5.09 30.94
C PRO A 262 18.02 5.46 32.38
N THR A 263 16.75 5.29 32.73
CA THR A 263 16.21 5.57 34.07
C THR A 263 16.47 4.42 35.05
N LEU A 264 16.73 3.19 34.59
CA LEU A 264 17.00 2.03 35.47
C LEU A 264 18.48 1.75 35.69
N SER A 265 19.38 2.30 34.87
CA SER A 265 20.84 2.19 35.10
C SER A 265 21.33 3.09 36.25
N HIS A 266 20.51 4.01 36.75
CA HIS A 266 20.85 4.87 37.88
C HIS A 266 20.53 4.28 39.26
N LEU A 267 19.74 3.20 39.33
CA LEU A 267 19.32 2.55 40.58
C LEU A 267 20.15 1.30 40.93
N LYS A 268 21.00 0.80 40.03
CA LYS A 268 21.89 -0.36 40.29
C LYS A 268 23.29 0.02 40.80
N LEU A 269 23.56 1.30 41.00
CA LEU A 269 24.85 1.81 41.52
C LEU A 269 24.74 2.40 42.94
N GLN A 270 23.61 2.26 43.62
CA GLN A 270 23.41 2.73 45.01
C GLN A 270 23.20 1.62 46.04
N ASP A 271 23.13 0.34 45.61
CA ASP A 271 23.04 -0.82 46.52
C ASP A 271 24.37 -1.58 46.65
N SER A 272 25.50 -0.91 46.40
CA SER A 272 26.85 -1.47 46.57
C SER A 272 27.78 -0.54 47.36
N GLU A 273 27.33 -0.10 48.54
CA GLU A 273 28.18 0.34 49.65
C GLU A 273 27.73 -0.33 50.96
#